data_AF-A0A7W0NRN5-F1
#
_entry.id   AF-A0A7W0NRN5-F1
#
_cell.length_a   1.000
_cell.length_b   1.000
_cell.length_c   1.000
_cell.angle_alpha   90.00
_cell.angle_beta   90.00
_cell.angle_gamma   90.00
#
_symmetry.space_group_name_H-M   'P 1'
#
loop_
_entity.id
_entity.type
_entity.pdbx_description
1 polymer ?
#
loop_
_entity_poly.entity_id
_entity_poly.type
_entity_poly.pdbx_seq_one_letter_code
_entity_poly.pdbx_strand_id
1 'polypeptide(L)' 'MKLYVGNLPFNTTNQDLSDIFGEIGAVESSNVIEDRE' A
#
# COMPACT_ATOMS: atom_id res chain seq x y z
N MET A 1 -10.36 6.05 8.00
CA MET A 1 -10.95 5.35 6.84
C MET A 1 -9.86 4.49 6.24
N LYS A 2 -10.12 3.23 5.89
CA LYS A 2 -9.09 2.32 5.34
C LYS A 2 -9.43 2.00 3.89
N LEU A 3 -8.47 2.19 2.97
CA LEU A 3 -8.61 1.88 1.56
C LEU A 3 -7.97 0.52 1.29
N TYR A 4 -8.69 -0.37 0.62
CA TYR A 4 -8.16 -1.64 0.16
C TYR A 4 -7.86 -1.54 -1.33
N VAL A 5 -6.62 -1.83 -1.70
CA VAL A 5 -6.13 -1.75 -3.06
C VAL A 5 -5.77 -3.16 -3.50
N GLY A 6 -6.49 -3.69 -4.48
CA GLY A 6 -6.24 -5.02 -5.07
C GLY A 6 -5.45 -4.91 -6.38
N ASN A 7 -5.12 -6.06 -6.97
CA ASN A 7 -4.37 -6.15 -8.23
C ASN A 7 -2.99 -5.46 -8.19
N LEU A 8 -2.38 -5.43 -7.01
CA LEU A 8 -1.01 -4.95 -6.83
C LEU A 8 -0.03 -6.06 -7.26
N PRO A 9 1.05 -5.71 -7.97
CA PRO A 9 2.09 -6.69 -8.30
C PRO A 9 2.82 -7.14 -7.02
N PHE A 10 3.29 -8.39 -7.00
CA PHE A 10 3.94 -9.03 -5.83
C PHE A 10 5.19 -8.33 -5.32
N ASN A 11 5.80 -7.46 -6.12
CA ASN A 11 6.95 -6.66 -5.71
C ASN A 11 6.56 -5.34 -5.05
N THR A 12 5.26 -5.04 -4.92
CA THR A 12 4.80 -3.80 -4.29
C THR A 12 5.12 -3.83 -2.81
N THR A 13 5.82 -2.82 -2.32
CA THR A 13 6.11 -2.71 -0.89
C THR A 13 5.22 -1.67 -0.22
N ASN A 14 5.23 -1.68 1.12
CA ASN A 14 4.59 -0.64 1.92
C ASN A 14 5.12 0.75 1.61
N GLN A 15 6.40 0.84 1.25
CA GLN A 15 7.04 2.09 0.89
C GLN A 15 6.48 2.61 -0.43
N ASP A 16 6.38 1.76 -1.45
CA ASP A 16 5.78 2.13 -2.75
C ASP A 16 4.36 2.68 -2.58
N LEU A 17 3.53 2.02 -1.75
CA LEU A 17 2.19 2.53 -1.47
C LEU A 17 2.24 3.88 -0.76
N SER A 18 3.07 4.03 0.27
CA SER A 18 3.20 5.30 0.98
C SER A 18 3.69 6.44 0.08
N ASP A 19 4.63 6.18 -0.83
CA ASP A 19 5.15 7.18 -1.77
C ASP A 19 4.08 7.58 -2.80
N ILE A 20 3.41 6.60 -3.42
CA ILE A 20 2.37 6.85 -4.43
C ILE A 20 1.18 7.61 -3.82
N PHE A 21 0.68 7.15 -2.67
CA PHE A 21 -0.47 7.80 -2.01
C PHE A 21 -0.05 9.05 -1.23
N GLY A 22 1.23 9.17 -0.88
CA GLY A 22 1.82 10.34 -0.23
C GLY A 22 1.75 11.60 -1.08
N GLU A 23 1.81 11.46 -2.40
CA GLU A 23 1.64 12.59 -3.33
C GLU A 23 0.21 13.15 -3.30
N ILE A 24 -0.78 12.32 -2.97
CA ILE A 24 -2.20 12.70 -2.86
C ILE A 24 -2.52 13.25 -1.46
N GLY A 25 -1.86 12.74 -0.41
CA GLY A 25 -2.07 13.21 0.96
C GLY A 25 -1.34 12.40 2.02
N ALA A 26 -1.54 12.76 3.29
CA ALA A 26 -0.87 12.09 4.40
C ALA A 26 -1.37 10.64 4.57
N VAL A 27 -0.49 9.67 4.30
CA VAL A 27 -0.73 8.25 4.55
C VAL A 27 -0.41 7.96 6.01
N GLU A 28 -1.43 7.66 6.83
CA GLU A 28 -1.20 7.29 8.23
C GLU A 28 -0.60 5.88 8.38
N SER A 29 -0.97 4.95 7.50
CA SER A 29 -0.48 3.58 7.53
C SER A 29 -0.71 2.88 6.19
N SER A 30 0.34 2.27 5.65
CA SER A 30 0.30 1.35 4.51
C SER A 30 0.62 -0.07 4.98
N ASN A 31 -0.14 -1.05 4.50
CA ASN A 31 0.11 -2.46 4.79
C ASN A 31 -0.18 -3.31 3.55
N VAL A 32 0.87 -3.88 2.95
CA VAL A 32 0.78 -4.86 1.87
C VAL A 32 0.50 -6.20 2.51
N ILE A 33 -0.69 -6.73 2.26
CA ILE A 33 -1.06 -8.07 2.68
C ILE A 33 -0.48 -9.03 1.65
N GLU A 34 0.67 -9.58 1.99
CA GLU A 34 1.28 -10.70 1.28
C GLU A 34 0.65 -11.98 1.84
N ASP A 35 0.00 -12.78 0.99
CA ASP A 35 -0.49 -14.10 1.40
C ASP A 35 0.74 -14.98 1.69
N ARG A 36 1.09 -15.07 2.98
CA ARG A 36 2.15 -15.94 3.49
C ARG A 36 1.52 -17.26 3.90
N GLU A 37 1.81 -18.31 3.13
CA GLU A 37 1.89 -19.67 3.68
C GLU A 37 2.91 -19.75 4.82
#